data_AF-A0A920BCY1-F1
#
_entry.id   AF-A0A920BCY1-F1
#
_cell.length_a   1.000
_cell.length_b   1.000
_cell.length_c   1.000
_cell.angle_alpha   90.00
_cell.angle_beta   90.00
_cell.angle_gamma   90.00
#
_symmetry.space_group_name_H-M   'P 1'
#
loop_
_entity.id
_entity.type
_entity.pdbx_description
1 polymer ?
#
loop_
_entity_poly.entity_id
_entity_poly.type
_entity_poly.pdbx_seq_one_letter_code
_entity_poly.pdbx_strand_id
1 'polypeptide(L)'
;MEISTKEDAILIILKELDASHEKVIRMYFGLGTDPKSSIEEIGQDLDLTTDAVIELKNEGIREFIKLIVSTGIFGDKDKNFTDNFVQSSNSEFLDDFMKKFIGSN
;
A
#
# COMPACT_ATOMS: atom_id res chain seq x y z
N MET A 1 -13.34 12.96 16.60
CA MET A 1 -12.27 11.95 16.43
C MET A 1 -11.20 12.67 15.63
N GLU A 2 -10.19 13.22 16.31
CA GLU A 2 -9.13 13.98 15.64
C GLU A 2 -8.23 12.97 14.91
N ILE A 3 -8.16 13.08 13.59
CA ILE A 3 -7.21 12.35 12.76
C ILE A 3 -5.86 13.02 13.03
N SER A 4 -5.11 12.53 14.02
CA SER A 4 -3.98 13.28 14.58
C SER A 4 -2.69 13.13 13.78
N THR A 5 -2.61 12.18 12.84
CA THR A 5 -1.41 11.98 12.01
C THR A 5 -1.74 11.58 10.57
N LYS A 6 -0.82 11.85 9.64
CA LYS A 6 -0.89 11.39 8.23
C LYS A 6 -0.99 9.86 8.14
N GLU A 7 -0.36 9.16 9.08
CA GLU A 7 -0.40 7.72 9.22
C GLU A 7 -1.82 7.21 9.52
N ASP A 8 -2.58 7.87 10.39
CA ASP A 8 -3.97 7.48 10.68
C ASP A 8 -4.85 7.52 9.42
N ALA A 9 -4.66 8.53 8.56
CA ALA A 9 -5.37 8.62 7.29
C ALA A 9 -4.99 7.47 6.33
N ILE A 10 -3.70 7.10 6.29
CA ILE A 10 -3.22 5.95 5.53
C ILE A 10 -3.84 4.66 6.04
N LEU A 11 -3.85 4.44 7.36
CA LEU A 11 -4.44 3.25 7.98
C LEU A 11 -5.94 3.14 7.73
N ILE A 12 -6.67 4.27 7.66
CA ILE A 12 -8.08 4.27 7.29
C ILE A 12 -8.27 3.79 5.85
N ILE A 13 -7.47 4.29 4.90
CA ILE A 13 -7.58 3.89 3.50
C ILE A 13 -7.14 2.43 3.30
N LEU A 14 -6.08 1.99 3.99
CA LEU A 14 -5.61 0.60 3.88
C LEU A 14 -6.65 -0.41 4.36
N LYS A 15 -7.51 -0.05 5.33
CA LYS A 15 -8.63 -0.90 5.79
C LYS A 15 -9.72 -1.11 4.74
N GLU A 16 -9.75 -0.31 3.68
CA GLU A 16 -10.66 -0.50 2.56
C GLU A 16 -10.10 -1.52 1.54
N LEU A 17 -8.84 -1.96 1.70
CA LEU A 17 -8.26 -3.06 0.91
C LEU A 17 -8.68 -4.42 1.49
N ASP A 18 -8.49 -5.48 0.70
CA ASP A 18 -8.58 -6.84 1.20
C ASP A 18 -7.59 -7.06 2.36
N ALA A 19 -8.01 -7.85 3.36
CA ALA A 19 -7.25 -8.07 4.60
C ALA A 19 -5.80 -8.55 4.36
N SER A 20 -5.58 -9.38 3.34
CA SER A 20 -4.25 -9.87 2.97
C SER A 20 -3.36 -8.75 2.43
N HIS A 21 -3.90 -7.85 1.60
CA HIS A 21 -3.18 -6.69 1.08
C HIS A 21 -2.88 -5.68 2.19
N GLU A 22 -3.87 -5.36 3.03
CA GLU A 22 -3.68 -4.47 4.18
C GLU A 22 -2.54 -4.99 5.07
N LYS A 23 -2.58 -6.27 5.45
CA LYS A 23 -1.62 -6.88 6.37
C LYS A 23 -0.20 -6.85 5.81
N VAL A 24 -0.01 -7.27 4.57
CA VAL A 24 1.32 -7.29 3.92
C VAL A 24 1.90 -5.89 3.80
N ILE A 25 1.11 -4.89 3.40
CA ILE A 25 1.57 -3.50 3.30
C ILE A 25 1.97 -2.96 4.67
N ARG A 26 1.16 -3.20 5.70
CA ARG A 26 1.44 -2.73 7.07
C ARG A 26 2.72 -3.33 7.62
N MET A 27 2.96 -4.63 7.43
CA MET A 27 4.21 -5.28 7.85
C MET A 27 5.41 -4.80 7.03
N TYR A 28 5.27 -4.63 5.71
CA TYR A 28 6.38 -4.22 4.85
C TYR A 28 6.87 -2.78 5.11
N PHE A 29 5.95 -1.86 5.41
CA PHE A 29 6.30 -0.46 5.71
C PHE A 29 6.40 -0.15 7.21
N GLY A 30 5.95 -1.06 8.08
CA GLY A 30 5.93 -0.86 9.53
C GLY A 30 4.89 0.18 9.98
N LEU A 31 3.62 -0.01 9.58
CA LEU A 31 2.53 0.94 9.84
C LEU A 31 1.61 0.46 10.96
N GLY A 32 1.16 1.40 11.79
CA GLY A 32 0.27 1.12 12.92
C GLY A 32 0.97 0.30 13.99
N THR A 33 0.45 -0.90 14.26
CA THR A 33 1.00 -1.80 15.30
C THR A 33 1.96 -2.86 14.75
N ASP A 34 2.14 -2.93 13.43
CA ASP A 34 2.97 -3.94 12.79
C ASP A 34 4.40 -3.41 12.64
N PRO A 35 5.42 -4.13 13.13
CA PRO A 35 6.80 -3.74 12.91
C PRO A 35 7.17 -3.88 11.43
N LYS A 36 8.15 -3.09 10.99
CA LYS A 36 8.71 -3.22 9.65
C LYS A 36 9.46 -4.56 9.52
N SER A 37 9.08 -5.36 8.53
CA SER A 37 9.63 -6.69 8.27
C SER A 37 10.10 -6.86 6.82
N SER A 38 11.01 -7.78 6.58
CA SER A 38 11.46 -8.15 5.24
C SER A 38 10.41 -9.00 4.50
N ILE A 39 10.54 -9.13 3.17
CA ILE A 39 9.65 -9.99 2.37
C ILE A 39 9.71 -11.45 2.83
N GLU A 40 10.91 -11.92 3.19
CA GLU A 40 11.15 -13.27 3.69
C GLU A 40 10.48 -13.51 5.04
N GLU A 41 10.63 -12.55 5.97
CA GLU A 41 9.99 -12.62 7.30
C GLU A 41 8.45 -12.62 7.17
N ILE A 42 7.90 -11.74 6.34
CA ILE A 42 6.46 -11.69 6.07
C ILE A 42 5.98 -13.01 5.45
N GLY A 43 6.76 -13.59 4.53
CA GLY A 43 6.45 -14.88 3.92
C GLY A 43 6.39 -16.00 4.95
N GLN A 44 7.34 -16.03 5.90
CA GLN A 44 7.33 -17.00 6.99
C GLN A 44 6.14 -16.82 7.93
N ASP A 45 5.83 -15.57 8.31
CA ASP A 45 4.75 -15.26 9.24
C ASP A 45 3.35 -15.56 8.66
N LEU A 46 3.20 -15.44 7.34
CA LEU A 46 1.91 -15.62 6.65
C LEU A 46 1.79 -16.95 5.90
N ASP A 47 2.79 -17.84 5.98
CA ASP A 47 2.88 -19.09 5.21
C ASP A 47 2.75 -18.86 3.69
N LEU A 48 3.48 -17.85 3.20
CA LEU A 48 3.53 -17.42 1.80
C LEU A 48 4.95 -17.50 1.24
N THR A 49 5.04 -17.71 -0.08
CA THR A 49 6.32 -17.56 -0.78
C THR A 49 6.71 -16.09 -0.88
N THR A 50 8.01 -15.81 -1.03
CA THR A 50 8.51 -14.45 -1.26
C THR A 50 7.83 -13.77 -2.45
N ASP A 51 7.61 -14.53 -3.53
CA ASP A 51 6.96 -14.04 -4.74
C ASP A 51 5.50 -13.67 -4.48
N ALA A 52 4.77 -14.49 -3.71
CA ALA A 52 3.39 -14.19 -3.32
C ALA A 52 3.30 -12.94 -2.44
N VAL A 53 4.25 -12.74 -1.52
CA VAL A 53 4.32 -11.52 -0.71
C VAL A 53 4.59 -10.30 -1.59
N ILE A 54 5.51 -10.39 -2.55
CA ILE A 54 5.81 -9.30 -3.50
C ILE A 54 4.58 -8.97 -4.35
N GLU A 55 3.86 -9.98 -4.83
CA GLU A 55 2.64 -9.82 -5.62
C GLU A 55 1.53 -9.13 -4.81
N LEU A 56 1.21 -9.65 -3.61
CA LEU A 56 0.23 -9.04 -2.71
C LEU A 56 0.61 -7.61 -2.33
N LYS A 57 1.88 -7.36 -2.02
CA LYS A 57 2.37 -6.02 -1.71
C LYS A 57 2.13 -5.09 -2.90
N ASN A 58 2.59 -5.47 -4.09
CA ASN A 58 2.47 -4.63 -5.27
C ASN A 58 1.01 -4.36 -5.60
N GLU A 59 0.16 -5.40 -5.65
CA GLU A 59 -1.25 -5.25 -5.99
C GLU A 59 -2.01 -4.42 -4.95
N GLY A 60 -1.72 -4.62 -3.66
CA GLY A 60 -2.30 -3.79 -2.62
C GLY A 60 -1.92 -2.31 -2.76
N ILE A 61 -0.67 -1.99 -3.13
CA ILE A 61 -0.27 -0.58 -3.38
C ILE A 61 -0.99 -0.03 -4.62
N ARG A 62 -1.19 -0.86 -5.65
CA ARG A 62 -1.95 -0.47 -6.83
C ARG A 62 -3.38 -0.07 -6.49
N GLU A 63 -4.07 -0.93 -5.74
CA GLU A 63 -5.43 -0.66 -5.27
C GLU A 63 -5.49 0.55 -4.33
N PHE A 64 -4.49 0.71 -3.44
CA PHE A 64 -4.37 1.91 -2.61
C PHE A 64 -4.32 3.19 -3.46
N ILE A 65 -3.50 3.22 -4.51
CA ILE A 65 -3.40 4.37 -5.43
C ILE A 65 -4.75 4.63 -6.12
N LYS A 66 -5.46 3.58 -6.56
CA LYS A 66 -6.79 3.74 -7.17
C LYS A 66 -7.80 4.33 -6.19
N LEU A 67 -7.78 3.92 -4.92
CA LEU A 67 -8.66 4.43 -3.87
C LEU A 67 -8.39 5.92 -3.58
N ILE A 68 -7.14 6.34 -3.41
CA ILE A 68 -6.81 7.75 -3.14
C ILE A 68 -7.11 8.66 -4.33
N VAL A 69 -6.98 8.16 -5.56
CA VAL A 69 -7.35 8.93 -6.76
C VAL A 69 -8.88 9.01 -6.89
N SER A 70 -9.58 7.88 -6.69
CA SER A 70 -11.04 7.80 -6.81
C SER A 70 -11.80 8.57 -5.73
N THR A 71 -11.23 8.71 -4.53
CA THR A 71 -11.79 9.51 -3.43
C THR A 71 -11.61 11.02 -3.63
N GLY A 72 -11.01 11.45 -4.75
CA GLY A 72 -10.86 12.86 -5.10
C GLY A 72 -9.72 13.58 -4.37
N ILE A 73 -8.93 12.87 -3.55
CA ILE A 73 -7.76 13.43 -2.84
C ILE A 73 -6.70 13.94 -3.85
N PHE A 74 -6.65 13.39 -5.06
CA PHE A 74 -5.74 13.82 -6.15
C PHE A 74 -6.40 14.43 -7.38
N GLY A 75 -7.67 14.85 -7.26
CA GLY A 75 -8.42 15.48 -8.35
C GLY A 75 -9.00 14.47 -9.34
N ASP A 76 -10.10 14.88 -9.97
CA ASP A 76 -10.92 14.12 -10.91
C ASP A 76 -10.10 13.80 -12.18
N LYS A 77 -9.36 12.69 -12.15
CA LYS A 77 -8.63 12.16 -13.30
C LYS A 77 -9.32 10.89 -13.78
N ASP A 78 -9.43 10.78 -15.11
CA ASP A 78 -9.97 9.61 -15.81
C ASP A 78 -9.49 8.30 -15.18
N LYS A 79 -10.43 7.46 -14.74
CA LYS A 79 -10.16 6.14 -14.13
C LYS A 79 -9.24 5.28 -15.00
N ASN A 80 -9.40 5.38 -16.33
CA ASN A 80 -8.61 4.67 -17.33
C ASN A 80 -7.11 5.07 -17.34
N PHE A 81 -6.77 6.29 -16.94
CA PHE A 81 -5.37 6.72 -16.85
C PHE A 81 -4.69 6.10 -15.62
N THR A 82 -5.39 6.08 -14.49
CA THR A 82 -4.87 5.54 -13.23
C THR A 82 -4.63 4.04 -13.35
N ASP A 83 -5.57 3.28 -13.92
CA ASP A 83 -5.41 1.84 -14.10
C ASP A 83 -4.20 1.48 -14.96
N ASN A 84 -4.03 2.13 -16.12
CA ASN A 84 -2.90 1.88 -17.01
C ASN A 84 -1.55 2.27 -16.37
N PHE A 85 -1.51 3.41 -15.70
CA PHE A 85 -0.28 3.89 -15.04
C PHE A 85 0.15 2.95 -13.90
N VAL A 86 -0.80 2.60 -13.05
CA VAL A 86 -0.57 1.76 -11.87
C VAL A 86 -0.20 0.32 -12.27
N GLN A 87 -0.83 -0.23 -13.31
CA GLN A 87 -0.48 -1.56 -13.83
C GLN A 87 0.90 -1.59 -14.51
N SER A 88 1.31 -0.51 -15.19
CA SER A 88 2.65 -0.40 -15.78
C SER A 88 3.78 -0.13 -14.77
N SER A 89 3.43 0.17 -13.52
CA SER A 89 4.39 0.53 -12.48
C SER A 89 5.13 -0.70 -11.96
N ASN A 90 6.46 -0.58 -11.86
CA ASN A 90 7.32 -1.61 -11.28
C ASN A 90 7.31 -1.56 -9.74
N SER A 91 7.81 -2.62 -9.10
CA SER A 91 7.81 -2.75 -7.63
C SER A 91 8.57 -1.61 -6.93
N GLU A 92 9.69 -1.16 -7.51
CA GLU A 92 10.52 -0.09 -6.93
C GLU A 92 9.76 1.26 -6.90
N PHE A 93 9.09 1.60 -8.00
CA PHE A 93 8.25 2.79 -8.07
C PHE A 93 7.13 2.76 -7.02
N LEU A 94 6.46 1.61 -6.85
CA LEU A 94 5.39 1.46 -5.86
C LEU A 94 5.91 1.66 -4.43
N ASP A 95 7.09 1.14 -4.13
CA ASP A 95 7.74 1.32 -2.83
C ASP A 95 8.12 2.79 -2.58
N ASP A 96 8.71 3.44 -3.58
CA ASP A 96 9.10 4.85 -3.48
C ASP A 96 7.90 5.79 -3.39
N PHE A 97 6.82 5.47 -4.11
CA PHE A 97 5.54 6.16 -3.98
C PHE A 97 5.05 6.08 -2.54
N MET A 98 4.97 4.87 -1.98
CA MET A 98 4.51 4.67 -0.60
C MET A 98 5.42 5.36 0.40
N LYS A 99 6.75 5.25 0.30
CA LYS A 99 7.70 5.94 1.20
C LYS A 99 7.49 7.46 1.22
N LYS A 100 7.34 8.08 0.04
CA LYS A 100 7.01 9.51 -0.07
C LYS A 100 5.62 9.83 0.50
N PHE A 101 4.65 8.95 0.28
CA PHE A 101 3.30 9.11 0.77
C PHE A 101 3.23 9.03 2.30
N ILE A 102 3.91 8.07 2.93
CA ILE A 102 3.99 7.93 4.40
C ILE A 102 4.91 8.99 5.03
N GLY A 103 5.80 9.60 4.25
CA GLY A 103 6.76 10.60 4.74
C GLY A 103 8.01 9.98 5.38
N SER A 104 8.32 8.74 5.04
CA SER A 104 9.57 8.08 5.43
C SER A 104 10.67 8.51 4.45
N ASN A 105 11.57 9.38 4.91
CA ASN A 105 12.84 9.67 4.22
C ASN A 105 13.82 8.51 4.39
#